data_AF-A0A1X0WFB8-F1
#
_entry.id   AF-A0A1X0WFB8-F1
#
_cell.length_a   1.000
_cell.length_b   1.000
_cell.length_c   1.000
_cell.angle_alpha   90.00
_cell.angle_beta   90.00
_cell.angle_gamma   90.00
#
_symmetry.space_group_name_H-M   'P 1'
#
loop_
_entity.id
_entity.type
_entity.pdbx_description
1 polymer ?
#
loop_
_entity_poly.entity_id
_entity_poly.type
_entity_poly.pdbx_seq_one_letter_code
_entity_poly.pdbx_strand_id
1 'polypeptide(L)'
;PTYSNNLLHEFKGKDQSVQLIKINKDVLLNGATSFLFNNDNQHQTIEINRSTLKEESDDIKVWQGHSVDDKRTAVFSIKNNKVSGFVKLSDHSAYEIHPISEELHALVRIETAGGDENEFDYIQDDSVEPGLWEHDEQSSNEIAKIRVLYAYTNQSRYKFGNSPELYASTLNTSLNSSHVRSNSLARFDVAGTLDTNVTETNMNSLLSNMKNKNTPLGAGIAQKQKETQADLIVLISELGGGLAYRSGMHSVVSANQAISNNTLAHEIGHNFGLNHGEKEQGITAYANGYRVAGKFSTIMSKRTTGGTAINFFSNPQLKFNGDPIGTVSSNDAVRLINERRFIVANNFPDWENKHPLNTGILPPRQFFEVVLKDINKNEKLVLDKVISNPGEYSWPYEVSIAVNDFFPAEIIRAGEFLKGRISPVVGSGYRNSIWLNLGKKDAYHLEVNRKTYALYNGVKWSDTSNISGGDGLPAHSTATAIVKSKSTGKVVEQFTFTNQGADLNSYGWPSKLAEVINNKKSSYLRAGEMKESGDIEIINGSGYRNKLWLPLNKKNDLIVELAISTNQ
;
A
#
# COMPACT_ATOMS: atom_id res chain seq x y z
N PRO A 1 37.62 11.72 -5.28
CA PRO A 1 38.99 11.15 -5.27
C PRO A 1 39.30 10.25 -4.06
N THR A 2 38.89 10.63 -2.84
CA THR A 2 39.13 9.87 -1.61
C THR A 2 38.27 8.61 -1.48
N TYR A 3 36.99 8.65 -1.88
CA TYR A 3 36.10 7.47 -1.83
C TYR A 3 36.38 6.42 -2.91
N SER A 4 36.74 6.85 -4.14
CA SER A 4 37.04 5.95 -5.27
C SER A 4 38.27 5.07 -5.03
N ASN A 5 39.27 5.63 -4.34
CA ASN A 5 40.45 4.86 -3.91
C ASN A 5 40.11 3.89 -2.77
N ASN A 6 39.13 4.20 -1.92
CA ASN A 6 38.76 3.36 -0.79
C ASN A 6 37.97 2.11 -1.23
N LEU A 7 37.03 2.24 -2.17
CA LEU A 7 36.23 1.11 -2.68
C LEU A 7 37.10 0.05 -3.38
N LEU A 8 38.00 0.48 -4.27
CA LEU A 8 38.93 -0.42 -4.95
C LEU A 8 39.92 -1.06 -3.98
N HIS A 9 40.32 -0.33 -2.94
CA HIS A 9 41.16 -0.86 -1.87
C HIS A 9 40.41 -1.88 -1.01
N GLU A 10 39.12 -1.67 -0.73
CA GLU A 10 38.27 -2.63 0.00
C GLU A 10 38.10 -3.94 -0.78
N PHE A 11 37.83 -3.87 -2.08
CA PHE A 11 37.73 -5.07 -2.91
C PHE A 11 39.08 -5.81 -3.03
N LYS A 12 40.18 -5.08 -3.23
CA LYS A 12 41.54 -5.67 -3.27
C LYS A 12 41.95 -6.27 -1.92
N GLY A 13 41.58 -5.63 -0.81
CA GLY A 13 41.83 -6.15 0.54
C GLY A 13 41.01 -7.38 0.90
N LYS A 14 40.01 -7.73 0.07
CA LYS A 14 39.18 -8.94 0.17
C LYS A 14 39.57 -10.02 -0.87
N ASP A 15 40.73 -9.90 -1.52
CA ASP A 15 41.22 -10.80 -2.58
C ASP A 15 40.25 -11.00 -3.77
N GLN A 16 39.34 -10.06 -4.01
CA GLN A 16 38.40 -10.16 -5.11
C GLN A 16 39.04 -9.72 -6.43
N SER A 17 38.72 -10.43 -7.51
CA SER A 17 39.11 -10.04 -8.87
C SER A 17 38.27 -8.84 -9.32
N VAL A 18 38.92 -7.68 -9.49
CA VAL A 18 38.30 -6.42 -9.90
C VAL A 18 38.88 -5.91 -11.20
N GLN A 19 38.00 -5.59 -12.14
CA GLN A 19 38.32 -4.89 -13.37
C GLN A 19 37.62 -3.53 -13.39
N LEU A 20 38.28 -2.49 -13.92
CA LEU A 20 37.65 -1.20 -14.16
C LEU A 20 37.03 -1.21 -15.56
N ILE A 21 35.73 -0.93 -15.63
CA ILE A 21 34.98 -0.87 -16.89
C ILE A 21 34.23 0.46 -17.01
N LYS A 22 33.87 0.81 -18.24
CA LYS A 22 32.91 1.89 -18.52
C LYS A 22 31.64 1.28 -19.08
N ILE A 23 30.51 1.54 -18.42
CA ILE A 23 29.20 1.15 -18.94
C ILE A 23 28.55 2.36 -19.58
N ASN A 24 28.25 2.27 -20.88
CA ASN A 24 27.50 3.30 -21.57
C ASN A 24 26.01 3.18 -21.21
N LYS A 25 25.55 4.04 -20.29
CA LYS A 25 24.14 4.10 -19.86
C LYS A 25 23.16 4.33 -21.01
N ASP A 26 23.58 5.02 -22.07
CA ASP A 26 22.71 5.36 -23.19
C ASP A 26 22.33 4.08 -23.96
N VAL A 27 23.21 3.06 -23.96
CA VAL A 27 22.89 1.74 -24.48
C VAL A 27 21.82 1.05 -23.64
N LEU A 28 21.82 1.24 -22.32
CA LEU A 28 20.80 0.65 -21.44
C LEU A 28 19.46 1.40 -21.53
N LEU A 29 19.50 2.72 -21.68
CA LEU A 29 18.31 3.59 -21.62
C LEU A 29 17.67 3.87 -22.99
N ASN A 30 18.42 3.80 -24.09
CA ASN A 30 17.87 4.02 -25.44
C ASN A 30 17.16 2.77 -25.97
N GLY A 31 16.56 2.87 -27.15
CA GLY A 31 15.87 1.77 -27.85
C GLY A 31 16.74 0.56 -28.23
N ALA A 32 17.99 0.47 -27.74
CA ALA A 32 18.85 -0.69 -27.95
C ALA A 32 18.23 -1.95 -27.31
N THR A 33 18.28 -3.04 -28.06
CA THR A 33 17.67 -4.31 -27.70
C THR A 33 18.61 -5.25 -26.98
N SER A 34 19.91 -4.94 -26.89
CA SER A 34 20.90 -5.80 -26.25
C SER A 34 22.05 -5.02 -25.60
N PHE A 35 22.64 -5.65 -24.57
CA PHE A 35 23.84 -5.23 -23.87
C PHE A 35 24.99 -6.17 -24.22
N LEU A 36 26.14 -5.59 -24.58
CA LEU A 36 27.36 -6.32 -24.90
C LEU A 36 28.30 -6.33 -23.70
N PHE A 37 28.44 -7.49 -23.06
CA PHE A 37 29.33 -7.70 -21.93
C PHE A 37 30.69 -8.22 -22.41
N ASN A 38 31.77 -7.57 -21.97
CA ASN A 38 33.14 -8.01 -22.22
C ASN A 38 33.84 -8.19 -20.87
N ASN A 39 34.33 -9.39 -20.58
CA ASN A 39 35.25 -9.63 -19.48
C ASN A 39 36.62 -9.92 -20.09
N ASP A 40 37.69 -9.31 -19.59
CA ASP A 40 39.03 -9.44 -20.21
C ASP A 40 39.55 -10.89 -20.26
N ASN A 41 38.88 -11.81 -19.57
CA ASN A 41 39.20 -13.24 -19.51
C ASN A 41 38.59 -14.09 -20.63
N GLN A 42 37.55 -13.63 -21.33
CA GLN A 42 37.01 -14.33 -22.50
C GLN A 42 37.09 -13.39 -23.69
N HIS A 43 37.90 -13.74 -24.69
CA HIS A 43 38.09 -12.98 -25.94
C HIS A 43 36.81 -12.87 -26.81
N GLN A 44 35.63 -13.04 -26.23
CA GLN A 44 34.32 -13.05 -26.89
C GLN A 44 33.37 -12.07 -26.17
N THR A 45 32.83 -11.12 -26.94
CA THR A 45 31.76 -10.25 -26.47
C THR A 45 30.46 -11.04 -26.31
N ILE A 46 29.84 -10.94 -25.14
CA ILE A 46 28.62 -11.67 -24.79
C ILE A 46 27.41 -10.76 -24.95
N GLU A 47 26.48 -11.14 -25.82
CA GLU A 47 25.23 -10.40 -26.00
C GLU A 47 24.13 -10.88 -25.03
N ILE A 48 23.48 -9.93 -24.36
CA ILE A 48 22.33 -10.15 -23.48
C ILE A 48 21.18 -9.27 -23.97
N ASN A 49 20.06 -9.87 -24.35
CA ASN A 49 18.92 -9.14 -24.89
C ASN A 49 18.07 -8.54 -23.77
N ARG A 50 17.66 -7.29 -23.93
CA ARG A 50 16.77 -6.59 -23.01
C ARG A 50 15.38 -7.23 -23.04
N SER A 51 14.94 -7.72 -21.90
CA SER A 51 13.56 -8.15 -21.68
C SER A 51 12.68 -7.02 -21.15
N THR A 52 13.26 -6.15 -20.31
CA THR A 52 12.49 -5.15 -19.57
C THR A 52 13.29 -3.87 -19.33
N LEU A 53 12.63 -2.71 -19.46
CA LEU A 53 13.09 -1.43 -18.93
C LEU A 53 11.91 -0.77 -18.21
N LYS A 54 12.06 -0.47 -16.92
CA LYS A 54 10.99 0.10 -16.08
C LYS A 54 11.53 1.18 -15.16
N GLU A 55 10.66 2.11 -14.76
CA GLU A 55 10.90 3.04 -13.66
C GLU A 55 10.45 2.38 -12.36
N GLU A 56 11.34 2.29 -11.37
CA GLU A 56 11.07 1.74 -10.04
C GLU A 56 10.72 2.86 -9.04
N SER A 57 11.33 4.04 -9.20
CA SER A 57 10.99 5.28 -8.48
C SER A 57 11.33 6.48 -9.36
N ASP A 58 10.96 7.69 -8.92
CA ASP A 58 11.10 8.95 -9.70
C ASP A 58 12.50 9.18 -10.30
N ASP A 59 13.54 8.51 -9.79
CA ASP A 59 14.93 8.63 -10.27
C ASP A 59 15.65 7.30 -10.56
N ILE A 60 15.01 6.13 -10.39
CA ILE A 60 15.66 4.82 -10.59
C ILE A 60 15.01 4.06 -11.75
N LYS A 61 15.83 3.74 -12.76
CA LYS A 61 15.46 2.88 -13.89
C LYS A 61 16.10 1.51 -13.75
N VAL A 62 15.31 0.49 -14.02
CA VAL A 62 15.72 -0.90 -13.95
C VAL A 62 15.69 -1.52 -15.34
N TRP A 63 16.85 -2.00 -15.77
CA TRP A 63 17.03 -2.78 -16.98
C TRP A 63 17.20 -4.25 -16.62
N GLN A 64 16.50 -5.12 -17.33
CA GLN A 64 16.64 -6.56 -17.22
C GLN A 64 16.85 -7.16 -18.59
N GLY A 65 17.67 -8.20 -18.66
CA GLY A 65 17.90 -8.93 -19.89
C GLY A 65 18.32 -10.36 -19.66
N HIS A 66 18.09 -11.17 -20.68
CA HIS A 66 18.50 -12.55 -20.73
C HIS A 66 18.88 -12.96 -22.15
N SER A 67 19.57 -14.07 -22.24
CA SER A 67 19.83 -14.74 -23.51
C SER A 67 18.66 -15.63 -23.92
N VAL A 68 18.61 -16.01 -25.20
CA VAL A 68 17.55 -16.86 -25.76
C VAL A 68 17.43 -18.20 -25.02
N ASP A 69 18.55 -18.75 -24.53
CA ASP A 69 18.61 -20.00 -23.77
C ASP A 69 18.49 -19.81 -22.26
N ASP A 70 18.25 -18.57 -21.79
CA ASP A 70 18.11 -18.19 -20.38
C ASP A 70 19.33 -18.50 -19.48
N LYS A 71 20.45 -18.91 -20.07
CA LYS A 71 21.69 -19.25 -19.34
C LYS A 71 22.51 -18.02 -18.97
N ARG A 72 22.30 -16.91 -19.67
CA ARG A 72 22.89 -15.59 -19.38
C ARG A 72 21.79 -14.63 -18.97
N THR A 73 21.99 -13.91 -17.88
CA THR A 73 21.06 -12.92 -17.35
C THR A 73 21.80 -11.70 -16.85
N ALA A 74 21.22 -10.52 -17.02
CA ALA A 74 21.74 -9.30 -16.42
C ALA A 74 20.62 -8.42 -15.87
N VAL A 75 20.95 -7.75 -14.77
CA VAL A 75 20.11 -6.76 -14.10
C VAL A 75 20.94 -5.51 -13.88
N PHE A 76 20.42 -4.35 -14.26
CA PHE A 76 21.04 -3.06 -13.98
C PHE A 76 20.03 -2.11 -13.36
N SER A 77 20.47 -1.44 -12.31
CA SER A 77 19.77 -0.32 -11.70
C SER A 77 20.55 0.96 -11.98
N ILE A 78 19.84 1.98 -12.47
CA ILE A 78 20.42 3.18 -13.06
C ILE A 78 19.82 4.41 -12.37
N LYS A 79 20.68 5.27 -11.80
CA LYS A 79 20.31 6.54 -11.17
C LYS A 79 21.39 7.59 -11.41
N ASN A 80 21.04 8.74 -11.97
CA ASN A 80 21.95 9.89 -12.17
C ASN A 80 23.36 9.47 -12.69
N ASN A 81 23.39 8.74 -13.80
CA ASN A 81 24.59 8.16 -14.45
C ASN A 81 25.31 7.02 -13.72
N LYS A 82 24.97 6.75 -12.47
CA LYS A 82 25.49 5.58 -11.75
C LYS A 82 24.74 4.33 -12.19
N VAL A 83 25.49 3.24 -12.36
CA VAL A 83 24.96 1.92 -12.67
C VAL A 83 25.44 0.96 -11.60
N SER A 84 24.49 0.29 -10.95
CA SER A 84 24.77 -0.95 -10.20
C SER A 84 24.17 -2.10 -10.99
N GLY A 85 24.75 -3.28 -10.89
CA GLY A 85 24.17 -4.42 -11.57
C GLY A 85 24.79 -5.75 -11.22
N PHE A 86 24.19 -6.77 -11.82
CA PHE A 86 24.61 -8.15 -11.68
C PHE A 86 24.50 -8.84 -13.04
N VAL A 87 25.52 -9.64 -13.39
CA VAL A 87 25.58 -10.43 -14.63
C VAL A 87 25.92 -11.87 -14.27
N LYS A 88 25.14 -12.83 -14.79
CA LYS A 88 25.43 -14.25 -14.73
C LYS A 88 25.59 -14.82 -16.12
N LEU A 89 26.62 -15.63 -16.33
CA LEU A 89 26.98 -16.23 -17.60
C LEU A 89 26.69 -17.74 -17.64
N SER A 90 26.73 -18.32 -18.84
CA SER A 90 26.41 -19.72 -19.09
C SER A 90 27.34 -20.72 -18.40
N ASP A 91 28.57 -20.31 -18.08
CA ASP A 91 29.56 -21.09 -17.32
C ASP A 91 29.38 -20.95 -15.80
N HIS A 92 28.26 -20.37 -15.37
CA HIS A 92 27.91 -20.03 -13.99
C HIS A 92 28.77 -18.93 -13.36
N SER A 93 29.71 -18.32 -14.09
CA SER A 93 30.42 -17.16 -13.59
C SER A 93 29.43 -16.01 -13.34
N ALA A 94 29.66 -15.32 -12.23
CA ALA A 94 28.83 -14.22 -11.77
C ALA A 94 29.69 -12.98 -11.54
N TYR A 95 29.14 -11.83 -11.89
CA TYR A 95 29.81 -10.55 -11.78
C TYR A 95 28.87 -9.51 -11.18
N GLU A 96 29.38 -8.74 -10.24
CA GLU A 96 28.72 -7.54 -9.75
C GLU A 96 29.36 -6.29 -10.36
N ILE A 97 28.53 -5.28 -10.55
CA ILE A 97 28.92 -3.98 -11.09
C ILE A 97 28.58 -2.92 -10.04
N HIS A 98 29.61 -2.19 -9.62
CA HIS A 98 29.48 -1.13 -8.62
C HIS A 98 29.91 0.21 -9.20
N PRO A 99 29.14 1.29 -8.98
CA PRO A 99 29.53 2.61 -9.44
C PRO A 99 30.69 3.15 -8.59
N ILE A 100 31.78 3.56 -9.25
CA ILE A 100 32.89 4.27 -8.62
C ILE A 100 32.72 5.79 -8.82
N SER A 101 32.31 6.17 -10.02
CA SER A 101 31.94 7.53 -10.42
C SER A 101 30.78 7.47 -11.42
N GLU A 102 30.42 8.60 -12.03
CA GLU A 102 29.39 8.62 -13.08
C GLU A 102 29.82 7.90 -14.37
N GLU A 103 31.12 7.74 -14.63
CA GLU A 103 31.62 7.12 -15.86
C GLU A 103 32.35 5.79 -15.65
N LEU A 104 32.75 5.48 -14.43
CA LEU A 104 33.62 4.35 -14.12
C LEU A 104 32.96 3.41 -13.12
N HIS A 105 33.07 2.11 -13.41
CA HIS A 105 32.47 1.04 -12.63
C HIS A 105 33.52 -0.02 -12.27
N ALA A 106 33.38 -0.60 -11.08
CA ALA A 106 34.09 -1.81 -10.70
C ALA A 106 33.28 -3.02 -11.19
N LEU A 107 33.89 -3.85 -12.01
CA LEU A 107 33.40 -5.18 -12.34
C LEU A 107 34.09 -6.19 -11.41
N VAL A 108 33.33 -6.80 -10.53
CA VAL A 108 33.84 -7.70 -9.49
C VAL A 108 33.36 -9.11 -9.79
N ARG A 109 34.29 -10.04 -9.97
CA ARG A 109 33.93 -11.46 -10.10
C ARG A 109 33.53 -11.99 -8.74
N ILE A 110 32.34 -12.59 -8.67
CA ILE A 110 31.86 -13.24 -7.46
C ILE A 110 32.36 -14.68 -7.49
N GLU A 111 33.23 -15.01 -6.53
CA GLU A 111 33.59 -16.40 -6.29
C GLU A 111 32.43 -17.08 -5.56
N THR A 112 31.64 -17.86 -6.31
CA THR A 112 30.73 -18.83 -5.70
C THR A 112 31.59 -19.84 -4.96
N ALA A 113 31.66 -19.73 -3.63
CA ALA A 113 32.35 -20.69 -2.79
C ALA A 113 31.83 -22.10 -3.13
N GLY A 114 32.72 -22.96 -3.63
CA GLY A 114 32.44 -24.38 -3.89
C GLY A 114 32.34 -25.23 -2.62
N GLY A 115 31.88 -24.64 -1.51
CA GLY A 115 31.60 -25.33 -0.26
C GLY A 115 30.17 -25.87 -0.25
N ASP A 116 29.95 -26.97 0.47
CA ASP A 116 28.63 -27.58 0.60
C ASP A 116 27.71 -26.60 1.35
N GLU A 117 26.90 -25.84 0.59
CA GLU A 117 26.01 -24.77 1.09
C GLU A 117 24.95 -25.27 2.09
N ASN A 118 24.85 -26.57 2.30
CA ASN A 118 23.95 -27.22 3.24
C ASN A 118 24.28 -26.94 4.73
N GLU A 119 25.42 -26.32 5.06
CA GLU A 119 25.84 -26.09 6.47
C GLU A 119 25.40 -24.75 7.09
N PHE A 120 24.89 -23.79 6.30
CA PHE A 120 24.56 -22.43 6.79
C PHE A 120 23.15 -21.96 6.45
N ASP A 121 22.23 -22.91 6.24
CA ASP A 121 20.82 -22.65 5.95
C ASP A 121 19.98 -23.09 7.17
N TYR A 122 19.85 -22.18 8.14
CA TYR A 122 19.11 -22.41 9.38
C TYR A 122 17.76 -21.68 9.30
N ILE A 123 16.69 -22.33 9.74
CA ILE A 123 15.37 -21.70 9.86
C ILE A 123 15.10 -21.44 11.34
N GLN A 124 14.71 -20.21 11.68
CA GLN A 124 14.19 -19.92 13.02
C GLN A 124 12.67 -19.74 12.95
N ASP A 125 11.95 -20.54 13.72
CA ASP A 125 10.51 -20.38 13.90
C ASP A 125 10.25 -19.08 14.65
N ASP A 126 9.42 -18.20 14.08
CA ASP A 126 8.96 -17.05 14.83
C ASP A 126 7.97 -17.51 15.91
N SER A 127 8.13 -17.03 17.14
CA SER A 127 7.28 -17.40 18.29
C SER A 127 5.89 -16.74 18.25
N VAL A 128 5.42 -16.36 17.06
CA VAL A 128 4.08 -15.80 16.88
C VAL A 128 3.09 -16.95 16.86
N GLU A 129 2.06 -16.85 17.70
CA GLU A 129 1.03 -17.87 17.85
C GLU A 129 0.45 -18.34 16.51
N PRO A 130 0.08 -19.64 16.40
CA PRO A 130 -0.63 -20.17 15.24
C PRO A 130 -2.06 -19.61 15.20
N GLY A 131 -2.20 -18.38 14.69
CA GLY A 131 -3.46 -17.64 14.72
C GLY A 131 -3.75 -16.87 13.44
N LEU A 132 -3.43 -17.41 12.26
CA LEU A 132 -3.83 -16.82 10.97
C LEU A 132 -4.24 -17.90 9.95
N TRP A 133 -5.00 -18.89 10.41
CA TRP A 133 -5.50 -20.00 9.58
C TRP A 133 -6.97 -19.80 9.27
N GLU A 134 -7.28 -18.88 8.38
CA GLU A 134 -8.51 -18.99 7.59
C GLU A 134 -8.18 -18.77 6.12
N HIS A 135 -8.28 -19.90 5.42
CA HIS A 135 -8.49 -20.05 3.98
C HIS A 135 -9.65 -19.15 3.54
N ASP A 136 -9.42 -18.21 2.61
CA ASP A 136 -10.47 -17.87 1.64
C ASP A 136 -10.08 -17.06 0.39
N GLU A 137 -8.80 -16.97 -0.01
CA GLU A 137 -8.45 -16.28 -1.27
C GLU A 137 -7.71 -17.18 -2.26
N GLN A 138 -8.27 -18.36 -2.53
CA GLN A 138 -7.75 -19.24 -3.58
C GLN A 138 -8.06 -18.78 -5.02
N SER A 139 -8.71 -17.63 -5.22
CA SER A 139 -9.23 -17.23 -6.55
C SER A 139 -8.83 -15.84 -7.05
N SER A 140 -8.09 -15.03 -6.28
CA SER A 140 -7.68 -13.71 -6.77
C SER A 140 -6.39 -13.82 -7.60
N ASN A 141 -6.43 -13.36 -8.86
CA ASN A 141 -5.26 -13.17 -9.73
C ASN A 141 -4.54 -11.82 -9.47
N GLU A 142 -4.93 -11.09 -8.42
CA GLU A 142 -4.39 -9.79 -8.09
C GLU A 142 -2.96 -9.89 -7.56
N ILE A 143 -2.10 -8.99 -8.05
CA ILE A 143 -0.72 -8.86 -7.60
C ILE A 143 -0.69 -8.09 -6.27
N ALA A 144 -0.02 -8.64 -5.26
CA ALA A 144 0.28 -7.91 -4.03
C ALA A 144 1.65 -7.21 -4.15
N LYS A 145 1.69 -5.94 -3.79
CA LYS A 145 2.93 -5.17 -3.65
C LYS A 145 3.42 -5.23 -2.21
N ILE A 146 4.68 -5.56 -2.02
CA ILE A 146 5.31 -5.77 -0.70
C ILE A 146 6.53 -4.87 -0.62
N ARG A 147 6.55 -3.99 0.38
CA ARG A 147 7.61 -3.00 0.57
C ARG A 147 8.76 -3.61 1.36
N VAL A 148 9.98 -3.57 0.84
CA VAL A 148 11.17 -4.13 1.48
C VAL A 148 12.10 -3.01 1.95
N LEU A 149 12.43 -3.01 3.25
CA LEU A 149 13.51 -2.19 3.80
C LEU A 149 14.82 -2.96 3.76
N TYR A 150 15.81 -2.42 3.05
CA TYR A 150 17.16 -2.98 3.01
C TYR A 150 18.05 -2.25 4.01
N ALA A 151 18.45 -2.95 5.07
CA ALA A 151 19.43 -2.48 6.04
C ALA A 151 20.82 -3.06 5.73
N TYR A 152 21.87 -2.36 6.13
CA TYR A 152 23.26 -2.74 5.84
C TYR A 152 24.12 -2.72 7.10
N THR A 153 24.95 -3.74 7.26
CA THR A 153 26.02 -3.77 8.28
C THR A 153 27.21 -2.90 7.88
N ASN A 154 28.08 -2.59 8.84
CA ASN A 154 29.35 -1.89 8.57
C ASN A 154 30.20 -2.63 7.51
N GLN A 155 30.23 -3.96 7.54
CA GLN A 155 31.06 -4.79 6.66
C GLN A 155 30.51 -4.92 5.24
N SER A 156 29.20 -4.75 5.02
CA SER A 156 28.58 -4.83 3.69
C SER A 156 28.57 -3.50 2.92
N ARG A 157 29.00 -2.39 3.56
CA ARG A 157 28.98 -1.03 2.98
C ARG A 157 29.68 -0.89 1.64
N TYR A 158 30.77 -1.62 1.44
CA TYR A 158 31.56 -1.59 0.20
C TYR A 158 30.72 -2.00 -1.03
N LYS A 159 29.59 -2.71 -0.86
CA LYS A 159 28.70 -3.06 -1.97
C LYS A 159 27.99 -1.87 -2.59
N PHE A 160 27.77 -0.80 -1.83
CA PHE A 160 26.99 0.34 -2.31
C PHE A 160 27.72 1.68 -2.24
N GLY A 161 28.79 1.78 -1.45
CA GLY A 161 29.52 3.03 -1.27
C GLY A 161 28.58 4.16 -0.81
N ASN A 162 28.35 5.15 -1.66
CA ASN A 162 27.45 6.29 -1.39
C ASN A 162 26.08 6.16 -2.09
N SER A 163 25.66 4.95 -2.48
CA SER A 163 24.39 4.73 -3.20
C SER A 163 23.66 3.45 -2.76
N PRO A 164 23.29 3.33 -1.46
CA PRO A 164 22.60 2.15 -0.91
C PRO A 164 21.28 1.81 -1.64
N GLU A 165 20.60 2.81 -2.19
CA GLU A 165 19.29 2.70 -2.86
C GLU A 165 19.46 2.03 -4.22
N LEU A 166 20.59 2.28 -4.88
CA LEU A 166 20.90 1.68 -6.18
C LEU A 166 21.23 0.20 -6.02
N TYR A 167 21.95 -0.16 -4.95
CA TYR A 167 22.23 -1.56 -4.64
C TYR A 167 20.95 -2.29 -4.18
N ALA A 168 20.14 -1.67 -3.32
CA ALA A 168 18.81 -2.19 -2.94
C ALA A 168 17.93 -2.45 -4.16
N SER A 169 17.91 -1.54 -5.14
CA SER A 169 17.20 -1.71 -6.41
C SER A 169 17.69 -2.92 -7.20
N THR A 170 19.02 -3.13 -7.29
CA THR A 170 19.59 -4.32 -7.96
C THR A 170 19.13 -5.61 -7.27
N LEU A 171 19.18 -5.66 -5.93
CA LEU A 171 18.72 -6.78 -5.12
C LEU A 171 17.22 -7.05 -5.34
N ASN A 172 16.39 -6.01 -5.20
CA ASN A 172 14.94 -6.07 -5.33
C ASN A 172 14.49 -6.48 -6.74
N THR A 173 15.22 -6.04 -7.76
CA THR A 173 14.97 -6.44 -9.14
C THR A 173 15.26 -7.93 -9.37
N SER A 174 16.34 -8.45 -8.80
CA SER A 174 16.64 -9.88 -8.86
C SER A 174 15.56 -10.71 -8.16
N LEU A 175 15.13 -10.27 -6.97
CA LEU A 175 14.03 -10.89 -6.23
C LEU A 175 12.74 -10.93 -7.06
N ASN A 176 12.34 -9.79 -7.65
CA ASN A 176 11.17 -9.73 -8.52
C ASN A 176 11.31 -10.67 -9.73
N SER A 177 12.52 -10.85 -10.27
CA SER A 177 12.78 -11.79 -11.37
C SER A 177 12.50 -13.23 -10.95
N SER A 178 12.91 -13.63 -9.75
CA SER A 178 12.59 -14.95 -9.18
C SER A 178 11.07 -15.18 -9.09
N HIS A 179 10.33 -14.20 -8.58
CA HIS A 179 8.88 -14.31 -8.43
C HIS A 179 8.13 -14.29 -9.77
N VAL A 180 8.53 -13.43 -10.71
CA VAL A 180 7.93 -13.37 -12.06
C VAL A 180 8.13 -14.68 -12.79
N ARG A 181 9.37 -15.21 -12.84
CA ARG A 181 9.67 -16.48 -13.53
C ARG A 181 8.94 -17.66 -12.94
N SER A 182 8.66 -17.62 -11.64
CA SER A 182 7.91 -18.67 -10.94
C SER A 182 6.38 -18.57 -11.08
N ASN A 183 5.85 -17.54 -11.76
CA ASN A 183 4.42 -17.20 -11.79
C ASN A 183 3.81 -16.90 -10.41
N SER A 184 4.62 -16.34 -9.49
CA SER A 184 4.10 -15.79 -8.24
C SER A 184 3.40 -14.44 -8.47
N LEU A 185 2.37 -14.16 -7.67
CA LEU A 185 1.63 -12.90 -7.64
C LEU A 185 2.16 -11.90 -6.60
N ALA A 186 3.32 -12.15 -5.98
CA ALA A 186 4.00 -11.18 -5.13
C ALA A 186 4.97 -10.32 -5.95
N ARG A 187 4.93 -8.99 -5.76
CA ARG A 187 5.89 -8.04 -6.32
C ARG A 187 6.44 -7.16 -5.21
N PHE A 188 7.70 -6.79 -5.33
CA PHE A 188 8.43 -6.11 -4.27
C PHE A 188 8.87 -4.73 -4.71
N ASP A 189 8.72 -3.75 -3.83
CA ASP A 189 9.18 -2.38 -4.02
C ASP A 189 10.20 -2.04 -2.93
N VAL A 190 11.26 -1.29 -3.25
CA VAL A 190 12.21 -0.80 -2.25
C VAL A 190 11.51 0.29 -1.41
N ALA A 191 11.19 -0.03 -0.15
CA ALA A 191 10.58 0.91 0.80
C ALA A 191 11.56 2.01 1.22
N GLY A 192 12.83 1.63 1.30
CA GLY A 192 13.93 2.49 1.70
C GLY A 192 15.16 1.68 2.08
N THR A 193 16.18 2.41 2.52
CA THR A 193 17.47 1.88 2.93
C THR A 193 17.82 2.35 4.34
N LEU A 194 18.61 1.55 5.05
CA LEU A 194 19.17 1.92 6.35
C LEU A 194 20.64 1.49 6.43
N ASP A 195 21.55 2.46 6.33
CA ASP A 195 22.95 2.23 6.70
C ASP A 195 23.07 2.20 8.23
N THR A 196 23.26 1.01 8.79
CA THR A 196 23.32 0.81 10.24
C THR A 196 24.74 0.93 10.75
N ASN A 197 24.92 1.35 12.00
CA ASN A 197 26.22 1.28 12.66
C ASN A 197 26.42 -0.05 13.42
N VAL A 198 26.07 -1.18 12.80
CA VAL A 198 26.22 -2.51 13.41
C VAL A 198 27.45 -3.23 12.86
N THR A 199 28.26 -3.76 13.77
CA THR A 199 29.35 -4.69 13.46
C THR A 199 28.81 -6.11 13.49
N GLU A 200 29.10 -6.88 12.44
CA GLU A 200 28.69 -8.27 12.35
C GLU A 200 29.22 -9.13 13.49
N THR A 201 28.38 -10.05 13.96
CA THR A 201 28.71 -11.06 14.98
C THR A 201 28.44 -12.45 14.41
N ASN A 202 27.22 -12.94 14.54
CA ASN A 202 26.72 -14.13 13.86
C ASN A 202 25.26 -13.88 13.40
N MET A 203 24.78 -14.65 12.44
CA MET A 203 23.46 -14.44 11.84
C MET A 203 22.31 -14.52 12.86
N ASN A 204 22.36 -15.46 13.80
CA ASN A 204 21.31 -15.62 14.83
C ASN A 204 21.22 -14.36 15.72
N SER A 205 22.35 -13.86 16.20
CA SER A 205 22.39 -12.64 17.01
C SER A 205 21.92 -11.43 16.20
N LEU A 206 22.37 -11.27 14.95
CA LEU A 206 21.89 -10.19 14.09
C LEU A 206 20.37 -10.26 13.88
N LEU A 207 19.83 -11.41 13.50
CA LEU A 207 18.39 -11.61 13.27
C LEU A 207 17.56 -11.31 14.54
N SER A 208 18.00 -11.83 15.70
CA SER A 208 17.32 -11.55 16.99
C SER A 208 17.37 -10.07 17.39
N ASN A 209 18.48 -9.38 17.09
CA ASN A 209 18.65 -7.97 17.42
C ASN A 209 17.82 -7.06 16.50
N MET A 210 17.63 -7.44 15.22
CA MET A 210 16.71 -6.72 14.33
C MET A 210 15.29 -6.63 14.91
N LYS A 211 14.81 -7.72 15.53
CA LYS A 211 13.47 -7.79 16.15
C LYS A 211 13.40 -7.06 17.50
N ASN A 212 14.49 -7.04 18.26
CA ASN A 212 14.52 -6.46 19.60
C ASN A 212 14.72 -4.94 19.57
N LYS A 213 13.63 -4.19 19.76
CA LYS A 213 13.60 -2.70 19.78
C LYS A 213 14.46 -2.06 20.88
N ASN A 214 14.91 -2.83 21.88
CA ASN A 214 15.80 -2.32 22.92
C ASN A 214 17.28 -2.35 22.49
N THR A 215 17.60 -2.97 21.36
CA THR A 215 18.95 -2.93 20.79
C THR A 215 19.07 -1.75 19.83
N PRO A 216 20.28 -1.18 19.62
CA PRO A 216 20.48 -0.10 18.65
C PRO A 216 20.04 -0.48 17.23
N LEU A 217 20.29 -1.72 16.81
CA LEU A 217 19.88 -2.23 15.49
C LEU A 217 18.35 -2.29 15.37
N GLY A 218 17.67 -2.94 16.32
CA GLY A 218 16.21 -3.07 16.29
C GLY A 218 15.48 -1.74 16.48
N ALA A 219 16.02 -0.81 17.28
CA ALA A 219 15.48 0.54 17.42
C ALA A 219 15.54 1.32 16.09
N GLY A 220 16.71 1.30 15.42
CA GLY A 220 16.90 1.95 14.12
C GLY A 220 16.03 1.36 13.03
N ILE A 221 15.91 0.02 12.98
CA ILE A 221 15.00 -0.67 12.07
C ILE A 221 13.56 -0.30 12.35
N ALA A 222 13.09 -0.34 13.61
CA ALA A 222 11.70 -0.03 13.93
C ALA A 222 11.34 1.43 13.59
N GLN A 223 12.26 2.38 13.81
CA GLN A 223 12.06 3.76 13.39
C GLN A 223 11.97 3.84 11.87
N LYS A 224 12.94 3.27 11.14
CA LYS A 224 12.97 3.38 9.68
C LYS A 224 11.79 2.67 9.02
N GLN A 225 11.38 1.55 9.60
CA GLN A 225 10.20 0.80 9.19
C GLN A 225 8.92 1.62 9.37
N LYS A 226 8.78 2.38 10.47
CA LYS A 226 7.64 3.30 10.65
C LYS A 226 7.64 4.44 9.63
N GLU A 227 8.82 4.96 9.28
CA GLU A 227 8.98 6.02 8.27
C GLU A 227 8.63 5.53 6.85
N THR A 228 9.03 4.30 6.53
CA THR A 228 8.94 3.73 5.17
C THR A 228 7.75 2.79 4.96
N GLN A 229 7.06 2.44 6.06
CA GLN A 229 5.99 1.45 6.11
C GLN A 229 6.40 0.09 5.54
N ALA A 230 7.65 -0.33 5.72
CA ALA A 230 8.16 -1.56 5.13
C ALA A 230 7.50 -2.83 5.71
N ASP A 231 7.12 -3.73 4.80
CA ASP A 231 6.45 -5.00 5.07
C ASP A 231 7.44 -6.12 5.40
N LEU A 232 8.62 -6.10 4.79
CA LEU A 232 9.74 -7.00 5.07
C LEU A 232 11.01 -6.18 5.36
N ILE A 233 11.90 -6.74 6.19
CA ILE A 233 13.18 -6.14 6.54
C ILE A 233 14.30 -7.13 6.26
N VAL A 234 15.23 -6.73 5.40
CA VAL A 234 16.41 -7.53 5.05
C VAL A 234 17.66 -6.81 5.51
N LEU A 235 18.43 -7.43 6.39
CA LEU A 235 19.77 -6.98 6.75
C LEU A 235 20.80 -7.68 5.86
N ILE A 236 21.52 -6.89 5.05
CA ILE A 236 22.61 -7.37 4.22
C ILE A 236 23.89 -7.41 5.06
N SER A 237 24.57 -8.56 5.06
CA SER A 237 25.79 -8.83 5.82
C SER A 237 26.86 -9.52 4.94
N GLU A 238 28.09 -9.64 5.42
CA GLU A 238 29.17 -10.40 4.78
C GLU A 238 29.29 -11.84 5.31
N LEU A 239 28.47 -12.21 6.30
CA LEU A 239 28.37 -13.58 6.79
C LEU A 239 27.87 -14.48 5.65
N GLY A 240 28.38 -15.71 5.56
CA GLY A 240 27.95 -16.67 4.54
C GLY A 240 26.55 -17.22 4.82
N GLY A 241 25.76 -17.45 3.77
CA GLY A 241 24.40 -18.00 3.86
C GLY A 241 23.29 -16.96 4.04
N GLY A 242 22.19 -17.41 4.63
CA GLY A 242 21.03 -16.60 4.98
C GLY A 242 20.35 -17.15 6.23
N LEU A 243 19.57 -16.29 6.88
CA LEU A 243 18.77 -16.67 8.04
C LEU A 243 17.50 -15.83 8.09
N ALA A 244 16.34 -16.47 8.15
CA ALA A 244 15.06 -15.79 8.20
C ALA A 244 14.15 -16.35 9.30
N TYR A 245 13.24 -15.50 9.77
CA TYR A 245 12.08 -15.98 10.53
C TYR A 245 11.04 -16.59 9.60
N ARG A 246 10.68 -17.86 9.84
CA ARG A 246 9.57 -18.49 9.11
C ARG A 246 8.26 -17.80 9.48
N SER A 247 7.49 -17.37 8.48
CA SER A 247 6.28 -16.53 8.69
C SER A 247 6.52 -15.18 9.37
N GLY A 248 7.78 -14.78 9.59
CA GLY A 248 8.14 -13.50 10.16
C GLY A 248 8.59 -12.49 9.10
N MET A 249 9.03 -11.32 9.55
CA MET A 249 9.32 -10.18 8.67
C MET A 249 10.81 -9.95 8.40
N HIS A 250 11.68 -10.54 9.22
CA HIS A 250 13.10 -10.20 9.24
C HIS A 250 13.93 -11.33 8.65
N SER A 251 14.96 -10.93 7.91
CA SER A 251 15.93 -11.83 7.28
C SER A 251 17.32 -11.19 7.31
N VAL A 252 18.35 -12.01 7.49
CA VAL A 252 19.77 -11.66 7.32
C VAL A 252 20.27 -12.39 6.08
N VAL A 253 20.88 -11.67 5.14
CA VAL A 253 21.28 -12.22 3.84
C VAL A 253 22.73 -11.86 3.57
N SER A 254 23.51 -12.84 3.13
CA SER A 254 24.88 -12.60 2.64
C SER A 254 24.88 -11.75 1.38
N ALA A 255 25.65 -10.67 1.37
CA ALA A 255 25.77 -9.76 0.23
C ALA A 255 26.30 -10.45 -1.03
N ASN A 256 27.26 -11.36 -0.87
CA ASN A 256 27.88 -12.08 -1.99
C ASN A 256 26.99 -13.19 -2.56
N GLN A 257 25.99 -13.65 -1.81
CA GLN A 257 25.11 -14.77 -2.19
C GLN A 257 23.67 -14.33 -2.48
N ALA A 258 23.30 -13.10 -2.11
CA ALA A 258 21.96 -12.54 -2.24
C ALA A 258 21.36 -12.79 -3.63
N ILE A 259 22.14 -12.49 -4.68
CA ILE A 259 21.74 -12.70 -6.07
C ILE A 259 22.35 -13.99 -6.66
N SER A 260 23.65 -14.20 -6.51
CA SER A 260 24.39 -15.27 -7.20
C SER A 260 23.84 -16.69 -6.89
N ASN A 261 23.37 -16.88 -5.65
CA ASN A 261 22.80 -18.12 -5.13
C ASN A 261 21.29 -18.03 -4.86
N ASN A 262 20.62 -16.94 -5.26
CA ASN A 262 19.22 -16.65 -4.93
C ASN A 262 18.91 -16.60 -3.42
N THR A 263 19.90 -16.38 -2.55
CA THR A 263 19.71 -16.38 -1.09
C THR A 263 18.65 -15.37 -0.64
N LEU A 264 18.59 -14.19 -1.27
CA LEU A 264 17.55 -13.20 -0.95
C LEU A 264 16.13 -13.75 -1.20
N ALA A 265 15.93 -14.40 -2.34
CA ALA A 265 14.64 -15.00 -2.67
C ALA A 265 14.33 -16.19 -1.74
N HIS A 266 15.34 -16.96 -1.36
CA HIS A 266 15.23 -18.06 -0.42
C HIS A 266 14.73 -17.57 0.95
N GLU A 267 15.42 -16.59 1.54
CA GLU A 267 15.06 -16.05 2.86
C GLU A 267 13.68 -15.38 2.86
N ILE A 268 13.33 -14.67 1.79
CA ILE A 268 11.98 -14.12 1.64
C ILE A 268 10.96 -15.26 1.50
N GLY A 269 11.30 -16.36 0.84
CA GLY A 269 10.49 -17.57 0.82
C GLY A 269 10.16 -18.09 2.23
N HIS A 270 11.12 -18.08 3.16
CA HIS A 270 10.87 -18.39 4.56
C HIS A 270 9.95 -17.37 5.24
N ASN A 271 10.09 -16.07 4.98
CA ASN A 271 9.15 -15.06 5.50
C ASN A 271 7.69 -15.34 5.05
N PHE A 272 7.50 -15.94 3.87
CA PHE A 272 6.20 -16.44 3.41
C PHE A 272 5.78 -17.76 4.03
N GLY A 273 6.66 -18.49 4.71
CA GLY A 273 6.37 -19.76 5.37
C GLY A 273 6.78 -21.02 4.61
N LEU A 274 7.59 -20.87 3.55
CA LEU A 274 8.13 -21.99 2.79
C LEU A 274 9.20 -22.74 3.60
N ASN A 275 9.42 -24.00 3.23
CA ASN A 275 10.40 -24.90 3.84
C ASN A 275 11.29 -25.53 2.77
N HIS A 276 12.35 -26.20 3.20
CA HIS A 276 13.30 -26.78 2.25
C HIS A 276 12.80 -28.07 1.60
N GLY A 277 12.18 -28.97 2.37
CA GLY A 277 11.81 -30.32 1.90
C GLY A 277 11.58 -31.38 2.99
N GLU A 278 11.68 -32.64 2.55
CA GLU A 278 11.23 -33.88 3.20
C GLU A 278 11.84 -34.12 4.60
N LYS A 279 11.32 -33.42 5.61
CA LYS A 279 11.28 -33.73 7.06
C LYS A 279 10.94 -32.49 7.92
N GLU A 280 10.87 -31.30 7.33
CA GLU A 280 10.47 -30.08 8.04
C GLU A 280 8.96 -29.99 8.18
N GLN A 281 8.48 -29.67 9.40
CA GLN A 281 7.07 -29.40 9.63
C GLN A 281 6.75 -27.97 9.17
N GLY A 282 6.20 -27.88 7.97
CA GLY A 282 5.72 -26.64 7.40
C GLY A 282 4.31 -26.26 7.83
N ILE A 283 3.89 -25.07 7.38
CA ILE A 283 2.52 -24.57 7.49
C ILE A 283 1.55 -25.49 6.73
N THR A 284 2.00 -26.01 5.60
CA THR A 284 1.22 -26.93 4.77
C THR A 284 2.16 -27.91 4.09
N ALA A 285 1.67 -29.12 3.82
CA ALA A 285 2.46 -30.21 3.26
C ALA A 285 3.06 -29.90 1.87
N TYR A 286 2.47 -28.97 1.13
CA TYR A 286 2.90 -28.63 -0.23
C TYR A 286 3.93 -27.49 -0.31
N ALA A 287 4.26 -26.80 0.79
CA ALA A 287 5.04 -25.57 0.80
C ALA A 287 6.57 -25.78 0.82
N ASN A 288 7.07 -26.69 -0.01
CA ASN A 288 8.49 -27.07 0.00
C ASN A 288 9.21 -26.78 -1.32
N GLY A 289 10.53 -26.65 -1.22
CA GLY A 289 11.42 -26.74 -2.37
C GLY A 289 11.33 -28.08 -3.09
N TYR A 290 11.62 -28.05 -4.39
CA TYR A 290 11.70 -29.21 -5.28
C TYR A 290 13.10 -29.37 -5.87
N ARG A 291 13.55 -30.60 -6.09
CA ARG A 291 14.80 -30.91 -6.80
C ARG A 291 14.67 -32.19 -7.59
N VAL A 292 15.43 -32.28 -8.67
CA VAL A 292 15.62 -33.50 -9.46
C VAL A 292 17.09 -33.88 -9.39
N ALA A 293 17.37 -35.07 -8.87
CA ALA A 293 18.72 -35.54 -8.61
C ALA A 293 19.62 -35.43 -9.85
N GLY A 294 20.79 -34.82 -9.70
CA GLY A 294 21.76 -34.64 -10.79
C GLY A 294 21.33 -33.66 -11.89
N LYS A 295 20.17 -33.00 -11.76
CA LYS A 295 19.68 -32.05 -12.77
C LYS A 295 19.55 -30.63 -12.22
N PHE A 296 18.66 -30.42 -11.25
CA PHE A 296 18.43 -29.07 -10.71
C PHE A 296 17.79 -29.05 -9.32
N SER A 297 17.94 -27.92 -8.62
CA SER A 297 17.23 -27.59 -7.38
C SER A 297 16.53 -26.23 -7.53
N THR A 298 15.27 -26.14 -7.10
CA THR A 298 14.51 -24.87 -6.99
C THR A 298 14.98 -24.07 -5.78
N ILE A 299 14.60 -22.78 -5.71
CA ILE A 299 15.12 -21.79 -4.74
C ILE A 299 15.10 -22.28 -3.30
N MET A 300 14.00 -22.89 -2.85
CA MET A 300 13.88 -23.37 -1.47
C MET A 300 14.56 -24.71 -1.23
N SER A 301 14.97 -25.45 -2.27
CA SER A 301 15.44 -26.82 -2.10
C SER A 301 16.94 -26.88 -1.82
N LYS A 302 17.34 -27.79 -0.95
CA LYS A 302 18.75 -28.19 -0.81
C LYS A 302 19.33 -28.56 -2.16
N ARG A 303 20.60 -28.19 -2.38
CA ARG A 303 21.28 -28.48 -3.65
C ARG A 303 21.37 -29.98 -3.90
N THR A 304 21.31 -30.36 -5.19
CA THR A 304 21.60 -31.71 -5.63
C THR A 304 22.99 -31.78 -6.25
N THR A 305 23.78 -32.78 -5.88
CA THR A 305 25.09 -33.03 -6.46
C THR A 305 24.99 -33.19 -7.98
N GLY A 306 25.80 -32.45 -8.72
CA GLY A 306 25.81 -32.46 -10.19
C GLY A 306 24.65 -31.71 -10.85
N GLY A 307 23.72 -31.12 -10.09
CA GLY A 307 22.61 -30.32 -10.61
C GLY A 307 22.81 -28.81 -10.44
N THR A 308 22.07 -28.03 -11.23
CA THR A 308 22.11 -26.56 -11.20
C THR A 308 21.06 -25.98 -10.25
N ALA A 309 21.41 -24.99 -9.43
CA ALA A 309 20.43 -24.19 -8.72
C ALA A 309 19.70 -23.25 -9.69
N ILE A 310 18.40 -23.44 -9.86
CA ILE A 310 17.58 -22.66 -10.81
C ILE A 310 16.82 -21.54 -10.08
N ASN A 311 16.67 -20.40 -10.75
CA ASN A 311 15.95 -19.24 -10.20
C ASN A 311 14.43 -19.38 -10.35
N PHE A 312 13.88 -20.44 -9.73
CA PHE A 312 12.45 -20.72 -9.67
C PHE A 312 12.08 -21.23 -8.27
N PHE A 313 10.97 -20.74 -7.72
CA PHE A 313 10.25 -21.44 -6.66
C PHE A 313 9.54 -22.66 -7.26
N SER A 314 9.30 -23.69 -6.45
CA SER A 314 8.60 -24.89 -6.92
C SER A 314 7.17 -24.57 -7.36
N ASN A 315 6.80 -25.04 -8.55
CA ASN A 315 5.50 -24.81 -9.16
C ASN A 315 5.16 -26.00 -10.10
N PRO A 316 4.17 -26.84 -9.77
CA PRO A 316 3.85 -28.03 -10.57
C PRO A 316 3.29 -27.71 -11.97
N GLN A 317 2.91 -26.46 -12.23
CA GLN A 317 2.41 -26.01 -13.54
C GLN A 317 3.54 -25.64 -14.52
N LEU A 318 4.78 -25.56 -14.04
CA LEU A 318 5.93 -25.16 -14.84
C LEU A 318 6.91 -26.32 -15.05
N LYS A 319 7.74 -26.18 -16.09
CA LYS A 319 8.79 -27.14 -16.45
C LYS A 319 10.11 -26.42 -16.68
N PHE A 320 11.21 -27.05 -16.30
CA PHE A 320 12.57 -26.60 -16.60
C PHE A 320 13.27 -27.68 -17.44
N ASN A 321 13.70 -27.33 -18.65
CA ASN A 321 14.27 -28.27 -19.63
C ASN A 321 13.40 -29.53 -19.86
N GLY A 322 12.07 -29.39 -19.80
CA GLY A 322 11.11 -30.47 -19.99
C GLY A 322 10.72 -31.25 -18.72
N ASP A 323 11.50 -31.15 -17.64
CA ASP A 323 11.19 -31.77 -16.35
C ASP A 323 10.26 -30.86 -15.52
N PRO A 324 9.24 -31.39 -14.81
CA PRO A 324 8.41 -30.60 -13.89
C PRO A 324 9.25 -29.94 -12.79
N ILE A 325 8.89 -28.72 -12.35
CA ILE A 325 9.61 -28.03 -11.26
C ILE A 325 8.88 -28.10 -9.91
N GLY A 326 7.94 -29.03 -9.75
CA GLY A 326 7.19 -29.20 -8.51
C GLY A 326 6.19 -30.33 -8.58
N THR A 327 5.54 -30.60 -7.45
CA THR A 327 4.42 -31.54 -7.32
C THR A 327 3.29 -30.87 -6.56
N VAL A 328 2.03 -31.16 -6.93
CA VAL A 328 0.86 -30.54 -6.28
C VAL A 328 0.78 -30.88 -4.79
N SER A 329 1.21 -32.08 -4.39
CA SER A 329 1.07 -32.57 -3.02
C SER A 329 2.17 -32.07 -2.09
N SER A 330 3.39 -31.82 -2.58
CA SER A 330 4.54 -31.55 -1.71
C SER A 330 5.38 -30.33 -2.12
N ASN A 331 5.37 -29.91 -3.38
CA ASN A 331 6.28 -28.87 -3.86
C ASN A 331 5.57 -27.87 -4.79
N ASP A 332 4.70 -27.08 -4.18
CA ASP A 332 3.99 -25.94 -4.77
C ASP A 332 4.19 -24.70 -3.89
N ALA A 333 5.44 -24.24 -3.81
CA ALA A 333 5.80 -23.05 -3.05
C ALA A 333 5.05 -21.81 -3.55
N VAL A 334 4.82 -21.71 -4.86
CA VAL A 334 4.13 -20.57 -5.48
C VAL A 334 2.69 -20.47 -5.00
N ARG A 335 1.99 -21.58 -4.81
CA ARG A 335 0.66 -21.57 -4.20
C ARG A 335 0.68 -20.94 -2.80
N LEU A 336 1.60 -21.32 -1.91
CA LEU A 336 1.65 -20.72 -0.57
C LEU A 336 2.00 -19.23 -0.63
N ILE A 337 2.96 -18.85 -1.47
CA ILE A 337 3.30 -17.44 -1.68
C ILE A 337 2.04 -16.66 -2.08
N ASN A 338 1.25 -17.18 -3.02
CA ASN A 338 0.03 -16.54 -3.45
C ASN A 338 -1.00 -16.50 -2.31
N GLU A 339 -1.25 -17.59 -1.59
CA GLU A 339 -2.20 -17.61 -0.47
C GLU A 339 -1.82 -16.62 0.67
N ARG A 340 -0.51 -16.32 0.85
CA ARG A 340 -0.02 -15.46 1.93
C ARG A 340 0.42 -14.04 1.53
N ARG A 341 0.45 -13.71 0.23
CA ARG A 341 0.97 -12.42 -0.27
C ARG A 341 0.34 -11.19 0.37
N PHE A 342 -0.97 -11.23 0.61
CA PHE A 342 -1.69 -10.13 1.26
C PHE A 342 -1.48 -10.09 2.78
N ILE A 343 -1.13 -11.23 3.40
CA ILE A 343 -0.73 -11.25 4.81
C ILE A 343 0.64 -10.58 4.96
N VAL A 344 1.60 -10.93 4.08
CA VAL A 344 2.95 -10.35 4.11
C VAL A 344 2.91 -8.86 3.77
N ALA A 345 2.08 -8.42 2.82
CA ALA A 345 1.90 -7.02 2.44
C ALA A 345 1.18 -6.14 3.50
N ASN A 346 0.85 -6.67 4.67
CA ASN A 346 -0.08 -6.04 5.63
C ASN A 346 0.55 -5.73 7.00
N ASN A 347 1.87 -5.54 7.07
CA ASN A 347 2.49 -5.19 8.35
C ASN A 347 2.30 -3.71 8.72
N PHE A 348 2.00 -2.85 7.75
CA PHE A 348 1.56 -1.47 7.96
C PHE A 348 0.31 -1.17 7.12
N PRO A 349 -0.88 -1.04 7.73
CA PRO A 349 -2.07 -0.57 7.03
C PRO A 349 -1.78 0.80 6.43
N ASP A 350 -1.94 0.97 5.11
CA ASP A 350 -1.94 2.28 4.46
C ASP A 350 -3.21 3.09 4.78
N TRP A 351 -3.93 2.72 5.84
CA TRP A 351 -5.31 3.10 6.10
C TRP A 351 -5.51 3.43 7.57
N GLU A 352 -6.02 4.63 7.83
CA GLU A 352 -6.45 5.08 9.15
C GLU A 352 -7.95 4.84 9.32
N ASN A 353 -8.36 4.12 10.37
CA ASN A 353 -9.79 3.97 10.68
C ASN A 353 -10.33 5.33 11.16
N LYS A 354 -11.19 5.95 10.34
CA LYS A 354 -11.78 7.24 10.67
C LYS A 354 -13.15 7.11 11.32
N HIS A 355 -13.91 6.09 10.95
CA HIS A 355 -15.28 5.95 11.45
C HIS A 355 -15.74 4.48 11.47
N PRO A 356 -15.74 3.84 12.66
CA PRO A 356 -16.38 2.54 12.84
C PRO A 356 -17.90 2.60 12.58
N LEU A 357 -18.44 1.66 11.81
CA LEU A 357 -19.87 1.58 11.50
C LEU A 357 -20.53 0.54 12.43
N ASN A 358 -20.60 0.86 13.73
CA ASN A 358 -20.93 -0.13 14.78
C ASN A 358 -21.92 0.35 15.85
N THR A 359 -22.78 1.31 15.52
CA THR A 359 -23.71 1.94 16.47
C THR A 359 -24.99 1.13 16.76
N GLY A 360 -25.05 -0.15 16.41
CA GLY A 360 -26.25 -0.99 16.58
C GLY A 360 -27.39 -0.62 15.62
N ILE A 361 -28.63 -0.94 16.00
CA ILE A 361 -29.84 -0.65 15.22
C ILE A 361 -30.02 0.86 15.09
N LEU A 362 -30.27 1.34 13.86
CA LEU A 362 -30.51 2.76 13.62
C LEU A 362 -31.97 3.15 13.86
N PRO A 363 -32.23 4.37 14.39
CA PRO A 363 -33.57 4.93 14.41
C PRO A 363 -34.18 5.05 13.00
N PRO A 364 -35.48 5.33 12.87
CA PRO A 364 -36.08 5.65 11.58
C PRO A 364 -35.44 6.89 10.93
N ARG A 365 -35.51 6.92 9.59
CA ARG A 365 -35.16 8.08 8.74
C ARG A 365 -33.73 8.60 8.90
N GLN A 366 -32.77 7.68 9.04
CA GLN A 366 -31.35 8.02 9.12
C GLN A 366 -30.72 8.09 7.73
N PHE A 367 -29.73 8.95 7.60
CA PHE A 367 -28.79 8.97 6.49
C PHE A 367 -27.38 9.31 7.00
N PHE A 368 -26.37 8.89 6.27
CA PHE A 368 -24.98 9.24 6.53
C PHE A 368 -24.52 10.26 5.50
N GLU A 369 -24.01 11.39 5.99
CA GLU A 369 -23.31 12.38 5.19
C GLU A 369 -21.81 12.11 5.34
N VAL A 370 -21.16 11.68 4.26
CA VAL A 370 -19.72 11.46 4.19
C VAL A 370 -19.13 12.59 3.36
N VAL A 371 -18.17 13.32 3.93
CA VAL A 371 -17.54 14.48 3.30
C VAL A 371 -16.05 14.24 3.19
N LEU A 372 -15.54 14.30 1.96
CA LEU A 372 -14.11 14.30 1.67
C LEU A 372 -13.71 15.69 1.19
N LYS A 373 -12.86 16.38 1.94
CA LYS A 373 -12.35 17.71 1.61
C LYS A 373 -10.90 17.61 1.13
N ASP A 374 -10.61 18.11 -0.06
CA ASP A 374 -9.25 18.38 -0.52
C ASP A 374 -8.80 19.73 0.08
N ILE A 375 -7.83 19.67 0.99
CA ILE A 375 -7.35 20.83 1.74
C ILE A 375 -6.63 21.81 0.81
N ASN A 376 -5.92 21.30 -0.20
CA ASN A 376 -5.08 22.10 -1.08
C ASN A 376 -5.91 22.82 -2.14
N LYS A 377 -6.95 22.16 -2.67
CA LYS A 377 -7.82 22.73 -3.70
C LYS A 377 -9.03 23.47 -3.13
N ASN A 378 -9.31 23.30 -1.84
CA ASN A 378 -10.54 23.77 -1.20
C ASN A 378 -11.82 23.23 -1.88
N GLU A 379 -11.73 22.03 -2.46
CA GLU A 379 -12.83 21.30 -3.07
C GLU A 379 -13.37 20.24 -2.10
N LYS A 380 -14.62 19.80 -2.29
CA LYS A 380 -15.19 18.71 -1.50
C LYS A 380 -16.10 17.80 -2.32
N LEU A 381 -16.06 16.51 -2.00
CA LEU A 381 -17.02 15.51 -2.42
C LEU A 381 -17.94 15.17 -1.25
N VAL A 382 -19.24 15.07 -1.51
CA VAL A 382 -20.25 14.82 -0.48
C VAL A 382 -21.17 13.69 -0.93
N LEU A 383 -21.23 12.62 -0.14
CA LEU A 383 -22.17 11.52 -0.31
C LEU A 383 -23.23 11.58 0.79
N ASP A 384 -24.49 11.60 0.39
CA ASP A 384 -25.64 11.48 1.31
C ASP A 384 -26.32 10.12 1.14
N LYS A 385 -25.88 9.16 1.95
CA LYS A 385 -26.40 7.79 1.90
C LYS A 385 -27.60 7.63 2.82
N VAL A 386 -28.81 7.66 2.23
CA VAL A 386 -30.04 7.27 2.93
C VAL A 386 -30.00 5.78 3.26
N ILE A 387 -30.31 5.44 4.51
CA ILE A 387 -30.38 4.06 4.97
C ILE A 387 -31.73 3.47 4.62
N SER A 388 -31.70 2.34 3.92
CA SER A 388 -32.89 1.59 3.52
C SER A 388 -33.20 0.50 4.54
N ASN A 389 -32.16 -0.15 5.09
CA ASN A 389 -32.29 -1.24 6.05
C ASN A 389 -31.58 -0.86 7.37
N PRO A 390 -32.30 -0.34 8.38
CA PRO A 390 -31.70 0.18 9.62
C PRO A 390 -31.23 -0.92 10.59
N GLY A 391 -31.47 -2.20 10.27
CA GLY A 391 -31.02 -3.33 11.09
C GLY A 391 -29.51 -3.36 11.24
N GLU A 392 -29.04 -3.67 12.44
CA GLU A 392 -27.62 -3.58 12.81
C GLU A 392 -26.70 -4.41 11.92
N TYR A 393 -27.17 -5.53 11.37
CA TYR A 393 -26.40 -6.40 10.46
C TYR A 393 -26.49 -5.99 8.98
N SER A 394 -27.19 -4.91 8.66
CA SER A 394 -27.49 -4.51 7.27
C SER A 394 -26.95 -3.13 6.92
N TRP A 395 -27.22 -2.11 7.73
CA TRP A 395 -26.84 -0.74 7.40
C TRP A 395 -25.32 -0.51 7.27
N PRO A 396 -24.42 -1.18 8.04
CA PRO A 396 -22.97 -0.94 7.89
C PRO A 396 -22.46 -1.36 6.52
N TYR A 397 -22.97 -2.47 5.98
CA TYR A 397 -22.68 -2.93 4.63
C TYR A 397 -23.25 -1.96 3.58
N GLU A 398 -24.50 -1.51 3.78
CA GLU A 398 -25.16 -0.56 2.87
C GLU A 398 -24.38 0.77 2.72
N VAL A 399 -23.83 1.30 3.83
CA VAL A 399 -22.96 2.48 3.82
C VAL A 399 -21.63 2.18 3.16
N SER A 400 -21.03 1.01 3.45
CA SER A 400 -19.71 0.66 2.92
C SER A 400 -19.69 0.52 1.40
N ILE A 401 -20.73 -0.08 0.81
CA ILE A 401 -20.90 -0.15 -0.65
C ILE A 401 -21.02 1.25 -1.24
N ALA A 402 -21.91 2.08 -0.69
CA ALA A 402 -22.13 3.43 -1.21
C ALA A 402 -20.87 4.31 -1.16
N VAL A 403 -20.05 4.18 -0.10
CA VAL A 403 -18.77 4.88 0.01
C VAL A 403 -17.79 4.40 -1.06
N ASN A 404 -17.65 3.09 -1.24
CA ASN A 404 -16.72 2.51 -2.21
C ASN A 404 -17.12 2.80 -3.67
N ASP A 405 -18.41 2.95 -3.95
CA ASP A 405 -18.91 3.27 -5.29
C ASP A 405 -18.78 4.77 -5.63
N PHE A 406 -18.78 5.64 -4.61
CA PHE A 406 -18.82 7.09 -4.80
C PHE A 406 -17.44 7.76 -4.72
N PHE A 407 -16.59 7.37 -3.78
CA PHE A 407 -15.32 8.05 -3.53
C PHE A 407 -14.14 7.41 -4.26
N PRO A 408 -13.08 8.19 -4.57
CA PRO A 408 -11.86 7.65 -5.16
C PRO A 408 -11.22 6.59 -4.26
N ALA A 409 -11.02 5.44 -4.87
CA ALA A 409 -10.53 4.20 -4.30
C ALA A 409 -9.20 4.29 -3.55
N GLU A 410 -8.34 5.17 -4.02
CA GLU A 410 -6.99 5.41 -3.53
C GLU A 410 -6.97 6.34 -2.31
N ILE A 411 -8.09 7.00 -1.99
CA ILE A 411 -8.21 7.96 -0.88
C ILE A 411 -9.09 7.38 0.24
N ILE A 412 -10.26 6.84 -0.08
CA ILE A 412 -11.22 6.32 0.91
C ILE A 412 -11.63 4.90 0.53
N ARG A 413 -11.76 4.07 1.55
CA ARG A 413 -12.37 2.74 1.46
C ARG A 413 -13.27 2.49 2.66
N ALA A 414 -14.28 1.64 2.48
CA ALA A 414 -15.16 1.21 3.56
C ALA A 414 -15.34 -0.30 3.58
N GLY A 415 -15.32 -0.87 4.78
CA GLY A 415 -15.36 -2.31 5.00
C GLY A 415 -14.53 -2.74 6.20
N GLU A 416 -14.31 -4.05 6.32
CA GLU A 416 -13.34 -4.61 7.25
C GLU A 416 -11.94 -4.49 6.66
N PHE A 417 -11.01 -3.98 7.46
CA PHE A 417 -9.59 -4.04 7.13
C PHE A 417 -9.05 -5.40 7.57
N LEU A 418 -8.85 -6.30 6.61
CA LEU A 418 -8.31 -7.63 6.84
C LEU A 418 -7.23 -7.92 5.79
N LYS A 419 -6.02 -8.28 6.22
CA LYS A 419 -4.92 -8.69 5.32
C LYS A 419 -4.64 -7.65 4.21
N GLY A 420 -4.55 -6.36 4.55
CA GLY A 420 -4.16 -5.30 3.62
C GLY A 420 -5.29 -4.84 2.70
N ARG A 421 -6.46 -5.47 2.80
CA ARG A 421 -7.63 -5.19 1.98
C ARG A 421 -8.75 -4.63 2.83
N ILE A 422 -9.47 -3.67 2.27
CA ILE A 422 -10.72 -3.17 2.85
C ILE A 422 -11.86 -3.66 1.99
N SER A 423 -12.68 -4.56 2.54
CA SER A 423 -13.83 -5.12 1.83
C SER A 423 -15.11 -4.99 2.66
N PRO A 424 -16.23 -4.55 2.06
CA PRO A 424 -17.52 -4.55 2.73
C PRO A 424 -17.91 -5.96 3.21
N VAL A 425 -18.27 -6.09 4.48
CA VAL A 425 -18.72 -7.35 5.09
C VAL A 425 -20.22 -7.29 5.30
N VAL A 426 -20.95 -8.19 4.65
CA VAL A 426 -22.40 -8.34 4.83
C VAL A 426 -22.71 -9.06 6.14
N GLY A 427 -23.86 -8.78 6.76
CA GLY A 427 -24.34 -9.51 7.93
C GLY A 427 -23.59 -9.19 9.24
N SER A 428 -22.77 -8.15 9.27
CA SER A 428 -22.02 -7.74 10.47
C SER A 428 -22.37 -6.33 10.93
N GLY A 429 -22.63 -6.20 12.23
CA GLY A 429 -22.86 -4.92 12.89
C GLY A 429 -21.62 -4.21 13.41
N TYR A 430 -20.42 -4.72 13.18
CA TYR A 430 -19.19 -4.14 13.75
C TYR A 430 -17.95 -4.22 12.88
N ARG A 431 -17.91 -5.11 11.88
CA ARG A 431 -16.71 -5.36 11.06
C ARG A 431 -16.45 -4.26 10.03
N ASN A 432 -17.47 -3.46 9.68
CA ASN A 432 -17.33 -2.40 8.70
C ASN A 432 -16.87 -1.09 9.35
N SER A 433 -15.92 -0.41 8.73
CA SER A 433 -15.47 0.94 9.09
C SER A 433 -15.20 1.74 7.82
N ILE A 434 -15.15 3.07 7.91
CA ILE A 434 -14.67 3.95 6.84
C ILE A 434 -13.22 4.33 7.16
N TRP A 435 -12.36 4.18 6.16
CA TRP A 435 -10.92 4.31 6.27
C TRP A 435 -10.42 5.41 5.32
N LEU A 436 -9.45 6.20 5.78
CA LEU A 436 -8.72 7.18 4.98
C LEU A 436 -7.31 6.68 4.70
N ASN A 437 -6.84 6.82 3.46
CA ASN A 437 -5.48 6.45 3.11
C ASN A 437 -4.48 7.36 3.85
N LEU A 438 -3.56 6.76 4.61
CA LEU A 438 -2.59 7.47 5.45
C LEU A 438 -1.65 8.34 4.61
N GLY A 439 -1.28 7.90 3.40
CA GLY A 439 -0.48 8.69 2.45
C GLY A 439 -1.23 9.89 1.85
N LYS A 440 -2.54 10.01 2.13
CA LYS A 440 -3.40 11.12 1.70
C LYS A 440 -3.84 12.01 2.84
N LYS A 441 -3.52 11.66 4.10
CA LYS A 441 -4.04 12.33 5.31
C LYS A 441 -3.72 13.83 5.39
N ASP A 442 -2.58 14.26 4.83
CA ASP A 442 -2.15 15.65 4.88
C ASP A 442 -2.80 16.50 3.76
N ALA A 443 -3.28 15.85 2.69
CA ALA A 443 -3.97 16.51 1.58
C ALA A 443 -5.50 16.46 1.73
N TYR A 444 -6.03 15.50 2.50
CA TYR A 444 -7.45 15.23 2.59
C TYR A 444 -7.96 15.12 4.03
N HIS A 445 -9.11 15.74 4.28
CA HIS A 445 -9.86 15.60 5.53
C HIS A 445 -11.16 14.83 5.28
N LEU A 446 -11.45 13.83 6.11
CA LEU A 446 -12.66 13.00 6.04
C LEU A 446 -13.55 13.25 7.26
N GLU A 447 -14.80 13.63 7.01
CA GLU A 447 -15.85 13.78 8.01
C GLU A 447 -17.00 12.82 7.72
N VAL A 448 -17.56 12.18 8.75
CA VAL A 448 -18.69 11.25 8.64
C VAL A 448 -19.72 11.63 9.69
N ASN A 449 -20.90 12.04 9.24
CA ASN A 449 -21.99 12.52 10.09
C ASN A 449 -23.24 11.66 9.91
N ARG A 450 -23.77 11.10 11.00
CA ARG A 450 -25.10 10.49 11.00
C ARG A 450 -26.15 11.57 11.24
N LYS A 451 -27.14 11.67 10.35
CA LYS A 451 -28.20 12.69 10.39
C LYS A 451 -29.58 12.05 10.20
N THR A 452 -30.61 12.78 10.60
CA THR A 452 -32.02 12.38 10.42
C THR A 452 -32.66 13.24 9.34
N TYR A 453 -33.44 12.63 8.45
CA TYR A 453 -34.23 13.36 7.47
C TYR A 453 -35.72 13.39 7.87
N ALA A 454 -36.40 14.47 7.52
CA ALA A 454 -37.86 14.55 7.57
C ALA A 454 -38.46 13.95 6.28
N LEU A 455 -39.63 13.34 6.36
CA LEU A 455 -40.35 12.78 5.22
C LEU A 455 -41.68 13.52 5.10
N TYR A 456 -41.82 14.34 4.05
CA TYR A 456 -43.06 15.08 3.81
C TYR A 456 -43.47 14.92 2.35
N ASN A 457 -44.72 14.49 2.13
CA ASN A 457 -45.28 14.19 0.80
C ASN A 457 -44.36 13.32 -0.06
N GLY A 458 -43.78 12.27 0.53
CA GLY A 458 -42.88 11.34 -0.16
C GLY A 458 -41.48 11.89 -0.47
N VAL A 459 -41.18 13.16 -0.13
CA VAL A 459 -39.87 13.78 -0.34
C VAL A 459 -39.10 13.77 0.98
N LYS A 460 -37.81 13.40 0.92
CA LYS A 460 -36.88 13.44 2.06
C LYS A 460 -36.25 14.83 2.17
N TRP A 461 -36.22 15.38 3.37
CA TRP A 461 -35.74 16.74 3.66
C TRP A 461 -34.66 16.72 4.74
N SER A 462 -33.60 17.50 4.55
CA SER A 462 -32.55 17.72 5.55
C SER A 462 -32.66 19.14 6.08
N ASP A 463 -32.50 19.32 7.39
CA ASP A 463 -32.38 20.66 7.95
C ASP A 463 -31.05 21.30 7.54
N THR A 464 -31.05 22.62 7.40
CA THR A 464 -29.86 23.41 7.02
C THR A 464 -29.53 24.51 8.02
N SER A 465 -30.52 25.18 8.60
CA SER A 465 -30.31 26.28 9.53
C SER A 465 -31.59 26.54 10.34
N ASN A 466 -31.44 27.23 11.47
CA ASN A 466 -32.59 27.64 12.29
C ASN A 466 -33.13 29.00 11.80
N ILE A 467 -34.45 29.19 11.87
CA ILE A 467 -35.06 30.53 11.85
C ILE A 467 -34.90 31.09 13.27
N SER A 468 -33.77 31.76 13.52
CA SER A 468 -33.45 32.32 14.83
C SER A 468 -34.21 33.62 15.06
N GLY A 469 -34.95 33.70 16.16
CA GLY A 469 -35.75 34.85 16.55
C GLY A 469 -34.93 36.11 16.88
N GLY A 470 -33.65 35.93 17.24
CA GLY A 470 -32.72 37.03 17.54
C GLY A 470 -33.31 38.04 18.53
N ASP A 471 -33.15 39.32 18.21
CA ASP A 471 -33.67 40.46 18.99
C ASP A 471 -35.15 40.78 18.72
N GLY A 472 -35.84 39.94 17.92
CA GLY A 472 -37.18 40.20 17.41
C GLY A 472 -37.20 40.82 16.01
N LEU A 473 -38.39 41.23 15.57
CA LEU A 473 -38.65 41.84 14.28
C LEU A 473 -39.44 43.14 14.48
N PRO A 474 -38.82 44.32 14.28
CA PRO A 474 -39.50 45.60 14.48
C PRO A 474 -40.70 45.81 13.56
N ALA A 475 -41.56 46.76 13.91
CA ALA A 475 -42.64 47.24 13.06
C ALA A 475 -42.10 47.66 11.68
N HIS A 476 -42.86 47.34 10.63
CA HIS A 476 -42.54 47.57 9.22
C HIS A 476 -41.24 46.92 8.71
N SER A 477 -40.60 46.07 9.50
CA SER A 477 -39.43 45.28 9.08
C SER A 477 -39.84 44.02 8.34
N THR A 478 -38.92 43.53 7.51
CA THR A 478 -39.15 42.41 6.61
C THR A 478 -38.13 41.31 6.87
N ALA A 479 -38.61 40.10 7.16
CA ALA A 479 -37.81 38.88 7.22
C ALA A 479 -37.91 38.13 5.89
N THR A 480 -36.76 37.79 5.30
CA THR A 480 -36.69 37.14 3.98
C THR A 480 -35.81 35.90 4.04
N ALA A 481 -36.33 34.78 3.54
CA ALA A 481 -35.55 33.57 3.23
C ALA A 481 -35.31 33.50 1.72
N ILE A 482 -34.05 33.37 1.31
CA ILE A 482 -33.63 33.33 -0.10
C ILE A 482 -32.93 32.00 -0.36
N VAL A 483 -33.50 31.18 -1.23
CA VAL A 483 -32.86 29.97 -1.75
C VAL A 483 -32.03 30.36 -2.97
N LYS A 484 -30.74 30.04 -2.94
CA LYS A 484 -29.81 30.29 -4.04
C LYS A 484 -29.14 29.01 -4.50
N SER A 485 -28.77 28.98 -5.77
CA SER A 485 -27.88 27.96 -6.32
C SER A 485 -26.45 28.21 -5.84
N LYS A 486 -25.80 27.19 -5.25
CA LYS A 486 -24.40 27.29 -4.79
C LYS A 486 -23.40 27.49 -5.93
N SER A 487 -23.67 26.90 -7.10
CA SER A 487 -22.77 26.97 -8.25
C SER A 487 -22.81 28.32 -8.96
N THR A 488 -23.97 28.99 -9.00
CA THR A 488 -24.16 30.23 -9.76
C THR A 488 -24.43 31.46 -8.91
N GLY A 489 -24.73 31.30 -7.61
CA GLY A 489 -25.20 32.37 -6.73
C GLY A 489 -26.60 32.91 -7.09
N LYS A 490 -27.25 32.38 -8.14
CA LYS A 490 -28.55 32.88 -8.60
C LYS A 490 -29.65 32.52 -7.60
N VAL A 491 -30.56 33.48 -7.39
CA VAL A 491 -31.78 33.26 -6.62
C VAL A 491 -32.67 32.26 -7.36
N VAL A 492 -33.00 31.18 -6.68
CA VAL A 492 -33.95 30.15 -7.13
C VAL A 492 -35.34 30.50 -6.65
N GLU A 493 -35.47 30.89 -5.38
CA GLU A 493 -36.75 31.23 -4.79
C GLU A 493 -36.58 32.16 -3.58
N GLN A 494 -37.55 33.04 -3.36
CA GLN A 494 -37.58 33.96 -2.22
C GLN A 494 -38.94 33.90 -1.51
N PHE A 495 -38.90 34.07 -0.19
CA PHE A 495 -40.04 34.07 0.73
C PHE A 495 -39.90 35.24 1.69
N THR A 496 -40.95 36.04 1.81
CA THR A 496 -40.88 37.32 2.52
C THR A 496 -42.08 37.49 3.44
N PHE A 497 -41.80 37.80 4.71
CA PHE A 497 -42.79 38.21 5.71
C PHE A 497 -42.48 39.63 6.16
N THR A 498 -43.43 40.55 5.97
CA THR A 498 -43.32 41.95 6.46
C THR A 498 -44.22 42.13 7.68
N ASN A 499 -43.64 42.60 8.78
CA ASN A 499 -44.37 42.92 9.99
C ASN A 499 -45.14 44.24 9.82
N GLN A 500 -46.42 44.18 9.46
CA GLN A 500 -47.26 45.37 9.33
C GLN A 500 -47.87 45.85 10.66
N GLY A 501 -47.59 45.16 11.76
CA GLY A 501 -48.09 45.47 13.10
C GLY A 501 -47.02 46.06 14.03
N ALA A 502 -47.27 45.97 15.33
CA ALA A 502 -46.30 46.32 16.36
C ALA A 502 -45.08 45.38 16.36
N ASP A 503 -44.02 45.75 17.08
CA ASP A 503 -42.81 44.95 17.23
C ASP A 503 -43.13 43.51 17.66
N LEU A 504 -42.58 42.55 16.92
CA LEU A 504 -42.66 41.14 17.27
C LEU A 504 -41.40 40.75 18.05
N ASN A 505 -41.56 40.14 19.21
CA ASN A 505 -40.43 39.61 19.96
C ASN A 505 -39.80 38.38 19.26
N SER A 506 -38.71 37.87 19.84
CA SER A 506 -37.96 36.71 19.33
C SER A 506 -38.77 35.42 19.22
N TYR A 507 -39.93 35.32 19.87
CA TYR A 507 -40.80 34.14 19.82
C TYR A 507 -41.93 34.27 18.79
N GLY A 508 -42.24 35.50 18.35
CA GLY A 508 -43.45 35.81 17.59
C GLY A 508 -43.30 35.73 16.07
N TRP A 509 -42.16 36.19 15.53
CA TRP A 509 -41.99 36.28 14.08
C TRP A 509 -41.50 34.99 13.38
N PRO A 510 -40.72 34.07 14.00
CA PRO A 510 -40.20 32.90 13.27
C PRO A 510 -41.29 32.00 12.69
N SER A 511 -42.40 31.79 13.42
CA SER A 511 -43.53 31.00 12.90
C SER A 511 -44.24 31.70 11.75
N LYS A 512 -44.25 33.05 11.72
CA LYS A 512 -44.83 33.83 10.61
C LYS A 512 -44.07 33.69 9.31
N LEU A 513 -42.73 33.71 9.36
CA LEU A 513 -41.94 33.39 8.16
C LEU A 513 -42.14 31.92 7.75
N ALA A 514 -42.22 30.99 8.71
CA ALA A 514 -42.47 29.58 8.41
C ALA A 514 -43.83 29.35 7.74
N GLU A 515 -44.88 30.06 8.17
CA GLU A 515 -46.21 30.06 7.54
C GLU A 515 -46.12 30.49 6.07
N VAL A 516 -45.41 31.59 5.77
CA VAL A 516 -45.21 32.06 4.39
C VAL A 516 -44.48 31.02 3.53
N ILE A 517 -43.42 30.41 4.06
CA ILE A 517 -42.64 29.39 3.35
C ILE A 517 -43.53 28.19 3.00
N ASN A 518 -44.24 27.64 3.99
CA ASN A 518 -45.02 26.42 3.79
C ASN A 518 -46.28 26.65 2.94
N ASN A 519 -46.92 27.82 3.03
CA ASN A 519 -48.10 28.15 2.22
C ASN A 519 -47.80 28.25 0.72
N LYS A 520 -46.56 28.60 0.35
CA LYS A 520 -46.14 28.67 -1.06
C LYS A 520 -46.03 27.29 -1.73
N LYS A 521 -46.03 26.20 -0.95
CA LYS A 521 -45.88 24.81 -1.43
C LYS A 521 -44.63 24.61 -2.30
N SER A 522 -43.52 25.24 -1.89
CA SER A 522 -42.25 25.18 -2.60
C SER A 522 -41.71 23.75 -2.70
N SER A 523 -41.04 23.45 -3.82
CA SER A 523 -40.24 22.22 -4.01
C SER A 523 -38.79 22.36 -3.53
N TYR A 524 -38.41 23.54 -3.02
CA TYR A 524 -37.05 23.92 -2.66
C TYR A 524 -36.88 24.24 -1.19
N LEU A 525 -37.92 24.65 -0.47
CA LEU A 525 -37.80 25.05 0.93
C LEU A 525 -39.04 24.66 1.76
N ARG A 526 -38.81 24.17 2.97
CA ARG A 526 -39.81 24.07 4.04
C ARG A 526 -39.29 24.66 5.34
N ALA A 527 -40.21 25.01 6.22
CA ALA A 527 -39.89 25.54 7.53
C ALA A 527 -40.68 24.84 8.65
N GLY A 528 -40.03 24.59 9.78
CA GLY A 528 -40.65 23.98 10.96
C GLY A 528 -39.73 23.03 11.70
N GLU A 529 -40.31 22.26 12.60
CA GLU A 529 -39.63 21.21 13.35
C GLU A 529 -40.12 19.84 12.87
N MET A 530 -39.20 18.89 12.71
CA MET A 530 -39.56 17.52 12.37
C MET A 530 -40.20 16.83 13.59
N LYS A 531 -41.37 16.24 13.37
CA LYS A 531 -42.08 15.41 14.36
C LYS A 531 -41.66 13.95 14.27
N GLU A 532 -42.10 13.17 15.26
CA GLU A 532 -41.83 11.74 15.30
C GLU A 532 -42.43 10.98 14.10
N SER A 533 -43.52 11.48 13.50
CA SER A 533 -44.06 10.95 12.23
C SER A 533 -43.08 11.10 11.07
N GLY A 534 -42.17 12.07 11.14
CA GLY A 534 -41.32 12.52 10.06
C GLY A 534 -41.83 13.77 9.34
N ASP A 535 -43.05 14.22 9.64
CA ASP A 535 -43.58 15.48 9.09
C ASP A 535 -42.87 16.70 9.67
N ILE A 536 -42.99 17.82 8.96
CA ILE A 536 -42.43 19.11 9.38
C ILE A 536 -43.61 20.00 9.78
N GLU A 537 -43.64 20.44 11.04
CA GLU A 537 -44.70 21.28 11.58
C GLU A 537 -44.16 22.62 12.11
N ILE A 538 -44.95 23.66 11.95
CA ILE A 538 -44.62 25.00 12.44
C ILE A 538 -44.81 25.05 13.96
N ILE A 539 -43.80 25.55 14.66
CA ILE A 539 -43.84 25.71 16.12
C ILE A 539 -44.11 27.17 16.46
N ASN A 540 -45.33 27.44 16.92
CA ASN A 540 -45.71 28.76 17.40
C ASN A 540 -45.02 29.09 18.73
N GLY A 541 -44.68 30.38 18.93
CA GLY A 541 -44.09 30.86 20.18
C GLY A 541 -42.66 30.39 20.43
N SER A 542 -41.93 29.93 19.39
CA SER A 542 -40.54 29.49 19.53
C SER A 542 -39.59 30.31 18.68
N GLY A 543 -38.53 30.81 19.33
CA GLY A 543 -37.45 31.56 18.70
C GLY A 543 -36.35 30.72 18.04
N TYR A 544 -36.42 29.38 18.10
CA TYR A 544 -35.31 28.52 17.62
C TYR A 544 -35.73 27.16 17.06
N ARG A 545 -36.95 26.67 17.34
CA ARG A 545 -37.38 25.32 16.95
C ARG A 545 -37.75 25.22 15.47
N ASN A 546 -38.16 26.32 14.85
CA ASN A 546 -38.43 26.34 13.41
C ASN A 546 -37.12 26.33 12.64
N LYS A 547 -36.85 25.24 11.93
CA LYS A 547 -35.69 25.08 11.06
C LYS A 547 -36.08 25.25 9.60
N LEU A 548 -35.12 25.62 8.77
CA LEU A 548 -35.21 25.61 7.32
C LEU A 548 -34.75 24.24 6.81
N TRP A 549 -35.48 23.71 5.84
CA TRP A 549 -35.31 22.37 5.29
C TRP A 549 -35.17 22.42 3.78
N LEU A 550 -34.14 21.79 3.25
CA LEU A 550 -33.93 21.59 1.81
C LEU A 550 -34.24 20.13 1.44
N PRO A 551 -34.69 19.85 0.19
CA PRO A 551 -34.80 18.48 -0.29
C PRO A 551 -33.43 17.81 -0.20
N LEU A 552 -33.37 16.60 0.38
CA LEU A 552 -32.10 15.90 0.63
C LEU A 552 -31.30 15.67 -0.66
N ASN A 553 -31.97 15.44 -1.79
CA ASN A 553 -31.33 15.27 -3.10
C ASN A 553 -30.87 16.58 -3.76
N LYS A 554 -31.17 17.75 -3.17
CA LYS A 554 -30.79 19.08 -3.69
C LYS A 554 -29.99 19.91 -2.68
N LYS A 555 -29.85 19.46 -1.42
CA LYS A 555 -29.22 20.26 -0.35
C LYS A 555 -27.76 20.63 -0.65
N ASN A 556 -27.07 19.81 -1.46
CA ASN A 556 -25.67 20.06 -1.80
C ASN A 556 -25.53 21.11 -2.90
N ASP A 557 -26.58 21.35 -3.69
CA ASP A 557 -26.61 22.34 -4.79
C ASP A 557 -27.21 23.68 -4.38
N LEU A 558 -27.91 23.71 -3.25
CA LEU A 558 -28.64 24.88 -2.76
C LEU A 558 -28.07 25.39 -1.44
N ILE A 559 -28.22 26.70 -1.22
CA ILE A 559 -27.99 27.38 0.05
C ILE A 559 -29.20 28.26 0.38
N VAL A 560 -29.49 28.42 1.67
CA VAL A 560 -30.54 29.31 2.13
C VAL A 560 -29.92 30.43 2.97
N GLU A 561 -30.18 31.67 2.57
CA GLU A 561 -29.81 32.86 3.33
C GLU A 561 -31.05 33.44 3.99
N LEU A 562 -30.92 33.82 5.26
CA LEU A 562 -31.96 34.49 6.03
C LEU A 562 -31.51 35.93 6.27
N ALA A 563 -32.35 36.90 5.91
CA ALA A 563 -32.06 38.32 6.05
C ALA A 563 -33.23 39.06 6.70
N ILE A 564 -32.93 40.06 7.51
CA ILE A 564 -33.91 41.01 8.06
C ILE A 564 -33.55 42.40 7.54
N SER A 565 -34.52 43.12 7.01
CA SER A 565 -34.37 44.50 6.54
C SER A 565 -35.47 45.39 7.08
N THR A 566 -35.10 46.55 7.60
CA THR A 566 -36.04 47.62 7.97
C THR A 566 -36.47 48.35 6.71
N ASN A 567 -37.77 48.46 6.45
CA ASN A 567 -38.24 49.38 5.41
C ASN A 567 -38.09 50.80 5.99
N GLN A 568 -37.15 51.58 5.47
CA GLN A 568 -37.06 53.01 5.75
C GLN A 568 -38.20 53.79 5.09
#